data_AF-A0A0N0N3Y3-F1
#
_entry.id   AF-A0A0N0N3Y3-F1
#
_cell.length_a   1.000
_cell.length_b   1.000
_cell.length_c   1.000
_cell.angle_alpha   90.00
_cell.angle_beta   90.00
_cell.angle_gamma   90.00
#
_symmetry.space_group_name_H-M   'P 1'
#
loop_
_entity.id
_entity.type
_entity.pdbx_description
1 polymer ?
#
loop_
_entity_poly.entity_id
_entity_poly.type
_entity_poly.pdbx_seq_one_letter_code
_entity_poly.pdbx_strand_id
1 'polypeptide(L)'
;MTGWITRNPDCMNDDDQQKLKDILARCPELEAATGHVRSFAAMMAIRSATRLPEWIATARANADHGLRGFADGLLADLDAVVLGLSTEWSSGCVEGRVTDIKLLKRQMAGRAGLPLLRKRVLLVAADRQQHRVTNQTTH
;
A
#
# COMPACT_ATOMS: atom_id res chain seq x y z
N MET A 1 7.61 -8.02 12.78
CA MET A 1 8.68 -6.99 12.71
C MET A 1 8.39 -5.97 11.60
N THR A 2 8.34 -6.37 10.33
CA THR A 2 8.01 -5.47 9.20
C THR A 2 6.69 -4.72 9.37
N GLY A 3 5.64 -5.41 9.86
CA GLY A 3 4.34 -4.80 10.14
C GLY A 3 4.34 -3.76 11.28
N TRP A 4 5.37 -3.71 12.13
CA TRP A 4 5.53 -2.65 13.13
C TRP A 4 6.26 -1.43 12.56
N ILE A 5 7.22 -1.66 11.65
CA ILE A 5 8.00 -0.61 10.97
C ILE A 5 7.10 0.22 10.04
N THR A 6 6.12 -0.41 9.40
CA THR A 6 5.19 0.26 8.46
C THR A 6 3.92 0.80 9.12
N ARG A 7 3.74 0.63 10.43
CA ARG A 7 2.54 1.11 11.15
C ARG A 7 2.79 2.51 11.69
N ASN A 8 1.75 3.35 11.72
CA ASN A 8 1.83 4.63 12.41
C ASN A 8 2.12 4.36 13.91
N PRO A 9 3.21 4.91 14.48
CA PRO A 9 3.53 4.76 15.90
C PRO A 9 2.41 5.21 16.83
N ASP A 10 1.65 6.24 16.44
CA ASP A 10 0.54 6.79 17.23
C ASP A 10 -0.64 5.82 17.35
N CYS A 11 -0.65 4.75 16.53
CA CYS A 11 -1.65 3.68 16.57
C CYS A 11 -1.10 2.39 17.19
N MET A 12 0.11 2.43 17.78
CA MET A 12 0.71 1.30 18.51
C MET A 12 0.54 1.50 20.02
N ASN A 13 0.35 0.39 20.75
CA ASN A 13 0.37 0.43 22.20
C ASN A 13 1.80 0.65 22.72
N ASP A 14 1.92 1.07 23.98
CA ASP A 14 3.19 1.43 24.59
C ASP A 14 4.17 0.23 24.64
N ASP A 15 3.65 -0.98 24.86
CA ASP A 15 4.45 -2.22 24.89
C ASP A 15 5.10 -2.53 23.54
N ASP A 16 4.37 -2.39 22.43
CA ASP A 16 4.88 -2.62 21.08
C ASP A 16 5.83 -1.50 20.64
N GLN A 17 5.58 -0.25 21.08
CA GLN A 17 6.52 0.85 20.86
C GLN A 17 7.85 0.60 21.58
N GLN A 18 7.81 0.11 22.82
CA GLN A 18 9.02 -0.18 23.59
C GLN A 18 9.80 -1.36 22.99
N LYS A 19 9.12 -2.45 22.62
CA LYS A 19 9.77 -3.58 21.94
C LYS A 19 10.40 -3.17 20.61
N LEU A 20 9.75 -2.27 19.86
CA LEU A 20 10.32 -1.74 18.63
C LEU A 20 11.58 -0.91 18.92
N LYS A 21 11.58 -0.04 19.93
CA LYS A 21 12.78 0.72 20.33
C LYS A 21 13.95 -0.20 20.69
N ASP A 22 13.70 -1.23 21.49
CA ASP A 22 14.74 -2.16 21.94
C ASP A 22 15.36 -2.95 20.78
N ILE A 23 14.54 -3.26 19.77
CA ILE A 23 14.98 -3.93 18.54
C ILE A 23 15.84 -3.01 17.67
N LEU A 24 15.42 -1.75 17.49
CA LEU A 24 16.16 -0.79 16.67
C LEU A 24 17.51 -0.43 17.29
N ALA A 25 17.56 -0.30 18.62
CA ALA A 25 18.80 -0.07 19.36
C ALA A 25 19.85 -1.17 19.18
N ARG A 26 19.44 -2.37 18.73
CA ARG A 26 20.33 -3.53 18.53
C ARG A 26 20.77 -3.69 17.07
N CYS A 27 20.16 -2.97 16.12
CA CYS A 27 20.43 -3.09 14.68
C CYS A 27 20.38 -1.69 14.03
N PRO A 28 21.50 -0.96 13.98
CA PRO A 28 21.57 0.39 13.40
C PRO A 28 21.08 0.47 11.94
N GLU A 29 21.29 -0.59 11.16
CA GLU A 29 20.82 -0.70 9.78
C GLU A 29 19.28 -0.71 9.72
N LEU A 30 18.64 -1.35 10.71
CA LEU A 30 17.19 -1.41 10.81
C LEU A 30 16.60 -0.09 11.34
N GLU A 31 17.33 0.62 12.21
CA GLU A 31 17.00 1.98 12.62
C GLU A 31 17.01 2.93 11.42
N ALA A 32 18.06 2.89 10.60
CA ALA A 32 18.15 3.65 9.36
C ALA A 32 17.00 3.31 8.40
N ALA A 33 16.73 2.01 8.17
CA ALA A 33 15.60 1.57 7.34
C ALA A 33 14.26 2.12 7.85
N THR A 34 14.04 2.05 9.17
CA THR A 34 12.80 2.52 9.81
C THR A 34 12.66 4.03 9.68
N GLY A 35 13.75 4.79 9.82
CA GLY A 35 13.77 6.23 9.59
C GLY A 35 13.37 6.59 8.16
N HIS A 36 13.93 5.91 7.16
CA HIS A 36 13.59 6.12 5.76
C HIS A 36 12.14 5.78 5.44
N VAL A 37 11.64 4.64 5.92
CA VAL A 37 10.24 4.22 5.74
C VAL A 37 9.27 5.24 6.37
N ARG A 38 9.56 5.72 7.59
CA ARG A 38 8.71 6.71 8.27
C ARG A 38 8.74 8.07 7.58
N SER A 39 9.92 8.52 7.14
CA SER A 39 10.05 9.75 6.36
C SER A 39 9.27 9.68 5.05
N PHE A 40 9.33 8.54 4.35
CA PHE A 40 8.55 8.30 3.14
C PHE A 40 7.05 8.33 3.42
N ALA A 41 6.59 7.63 4.46
CA ALA A 41 5.17 7.61 4.84
C ALA A 41 4.65 9.01 5.20
N ALA A 42 5.44 9.81 5.93
CA ALA A 42 5.09 11.19 6.25
C ALA A 42 4.98 12.04 4.98
N MET A 43 5.92 11.92 4.04
CA MET A 43 5.89 12.59 2.74
C MET A 43 4.65 12.21 1.91
N MET A 44 4.31 10.92 1.87
CA MET A 44 3.11 10.40 1.20
C MET A 44 1.83 10.97 1.84
N ALA A 45 1.77 11.07 3.17
CA ALA A 45 0.61 11.59 3.90
C ALA A 45 0.34 13.07 3.58
N ILE A 46 1.40 13.88 3.43
CA ILE A 46 1.29 15.30 3.04
C ILE A 46 1.31 15.52 1.52
N ARG A 47 1.35 14.44 0.73
CA ARG A 47 1.38 14.48 -0.76
C ARG A 47 2.48 15.38 -1.35
N SER A 48 3.64 15.42 -0.71
CA SER A 48 4.74 16.31 -1.11
C SER A 48 5.62 15.68 -2.19
N ALA A 49 5.23 15.82 -3.45
CA ALA A 49 6.02 15.34 -4.59
C ALA A 49 7.40 16.02 -4.72
N THR A 50 7.54 17.25 -4.22
CA THR A 50 8.79 18.03 -4.29
C THR A 50 9.93 17.44 -3.44
N ARG A 51 9.60 16.70 -2.37
CA ARG A 51 10.58 16.06 -1.48
C ARG A 51 11.04 14.67 -1.97
N LEU A 52 10.35 14.11 -2.97
CA LEU A 52 10.61 12.76 -3.47
C LEU A 52 12.02 12.57 -4.05
N PRO A 53 12.59 13.48 -4.86
CA PRO A 53 13.94 13.29 -5.40
C PRO A 53 15.03 13.27 -4.33
N GLU A 54 14.92 14.13 -3.32
CA GLU A 54 15.85 14.17 -2.18
C GLU A 54 15.76 12.89 -1.35
N TRP A 55 14.54 12.41 -1.10
CA TRP A 55 14.32 11.15 -0.39
C TRP A 55 14.93 9.97 -1.15
N ILE A 56 14.71 9.88 -2.47
CA ILE A 56 15.29 8.84 -3.33
C ILE A 56 16.83 8.90 -3.27
N ALA A 57 17.43 10.08 -3.39
CA ALA A 57 18.88 10.23 -3.32
C ALA A 57 19.44 9.70 -1.98
N THR A 58 18.77 10.03 -0.87
CA THR A 58 19.18 9.61 0.47
C THR A 58 19.03 8.09 0.66
N ALA A 59 17.91 7.50 0.21
CA ALA A 59 17.67 6.06 0.28
C ALA A 59 18.62 5.24 -0.61
N ARG A 60 19.18 5.85 -1.66
CA ARG A 60 20.17 5.21 -2.55
C ARG A 60 21.60 5.32 -2.04
N ALA A 61 21.93 6.39 -1.31
CA ALA A 61 23.28 6.67 -0.84
C ALA A 61 23.78 5.65 0.20
N ASN A 62 22.88 5.09 1.00
CA ASN A 62 23.22 4.11 2.03
C ASN A 62 22.80 2.70 1.57
N ALA A 63 23.73 1.75 1.41
CA ALA A 63 23.41 0.40 0.94
C ALA A 63 22.90 -0.53 2.08
N ASP A 64 23.23 -0.21 3.33
CA ASP A 64 23.16 -1.16 4.45
C ASP A 64 21.74 -1.45 4.95
N HIS A 65 20.76 -0.63 4.54
CA HIS A 65 19.38 -0.69 5.03
C HIS A 65 18.40 -1.27 3.99
N GLY A 66 18.90 -1.76 2.85
CA GLY A 66 18.14 -2.57 1.89
C GLY A 66 17.08 -1.84 1.04
N LEU A 67 16.96 -0.51 1.12
CA LEU A 67 15.95 0.25 0.37
C LEU A 67 16.40 0.70 -1.03
N ARG A 68 17.66 0.45 -1.41
CA ARG A 68 18.20 0.89 -2.71
C ARG A 68 17.35 0.43 -3.89
N GLY A 69 16.95 -0.84 -3.93
CA GLY A 69 16.11 -1.37 -5.01
C GLY A 69 14.71 -0.75 -5.07
N PHE A 70 14.14 -0.41 -3.92
CA PHE A 70 12.87 0.32 -3.86
C PHE A 70 13.03 1.75 -4.40
N ALA A 71 14.10 2.44 -4.01
CA ALA A 71 14.39 3.78 -4.50
C ALA A 71 14.72 3.81 -6.00
N ASP A 72 15.41 2.80 -6.52
CA ASP A 72 15.66 2.65 -7.96
C ASP A 72 14.35 2.43 -8.73
N GLY A 73 13.41 1.65 -8.19
CA GLY A 73 12.07 1.48 -8.77
C GLY A 73 11.26 2.78 -8.81
N LEU A 74 11.26 3.55 -7.71
CA LEU A 74 10.61 4.86 -7.68
C LEU A 74 11.23 5.84 -8.68
N LEU A 75 12.54 5.77 -8.89
CA LEU A 75 13.23 6.61 -9.86
C LEU A 75 12.86 6.23 -11.30
N ALA A 76 12.73 4.94 -11.59
CA ALA A 76 12.32 4.46 -12.91
C ALA A 76 10.90 4.93 -13.28
N ASP A 77 10.01 5.01 -12.29
CA ASP A 77 8.61 5.43 -12.44
C ASP A 77 8.34 6.86 -11.92
N LEU A 78 9.36 7.73 -11.87
CA LEU A 78 9.30 9.01 -11.16
C LEU A 78 8.10 9.88 -11.55
N ASP A 79 7.83 10.03 -12.84
CA ASP A 79 6.70 10.83 -13.34
C ASP A 79 5.36 10.28 -12.87
N ALA A 80 5.20 8.96 -12.86
CA ALA A 80 3.98 8.30 -12.39
C ALA A 80 3.80 8.47 -10.87
N VAL A 81 4.89 8.37 -10.11
CA VAL A 81 4.87 8.57 -8.65
C VAL A 81 4.57 10.03 -8.29
N VAL A 82 5.20 10.99 -8.99
CA VAL A 82 4.93 12.42 -8.83
C VAL A 82 3.46 12.72 -9.14
N LEU A 83 2.94 12.19 -10.25
CA LEU A 83 1.54 12.37 -10.61
C LEU A 83 0.59 11.73 -9.57
N GLY A 84 0.91 10.53 -9.08
CA GLY A 84 0.15 9.86 -8.02
C GLY A 84 0.15 10.61 -6.69
N LEU A 85 1.21 11.36 -6.40
CA LEU A 85 1.31 12.23 -5.22
C LEU A 85 0.56 13.56 -5.41
N SER A 86 0.65 14.17 -6.60
CA SER A 86 0.08 15.49 -6.87
C SER A 86 -1.40 15.49 -7.26
N THR A 87 -1.97 14.33 -7.57
CA THR A 87 -3.38 14.21 -7.97
C THR A 87 -4.25 13.65 -6.86
N GLU A 88 -5.56 13.93 -6.93
CA GLU A 88 -6.55 13.35 -6.00
C GLU A 88 -6.97 11.93 -6.40
N TRP A 89 -6.57 11.48 -7.58
CA TRP A 89 -6.93 10.19 -8.13
C TRP A 89 -6.10 9.08 -7.48
N SER A 90 -6.77 8.08 -6.91
CA SER A 90 -6.13 6.87 -6.40
C SER A 90 -6.53 5.65 -7.23
N SER A 91 -5.59 4.74 -7.46
CA SER A 91 -5.87 3.43 -8.07
C SER A 91 -6.64 2.49 -7.15
N GLY A 92 -6.88 2.84 -5.88
CA GLY A 92 -7.39 1.93 -4.86
C GLY A 92 -8.72 1.26 -5.20
N CYS A 93 -9.69 2.01 -5.75
CA CYS A 93 -10.97 1.43 -6.20
C CYS A 93 -10.78 0.44 -7.36
N VAL A 94 -9.92 0.79 -8.31
CA VAL A 94 -9.59 -0.05 -9.47
C VAL A 94 -8.85 -1.32 -9.03
N GLU A 95 -7.87 -1.19 -8.14
CA GLU A 95 -7.12 -2.32 -7.56
C GLU A 95 -8.01 -3.25 -6.75
N GLY A 96 -8.95 -2.71 -5.97
CA GLY A 96 -9.97 -3.50 -5.27
C GLY A 96 -10.80 -4.32 -6.27
N ARG A 97 -11.24 -3.70 -7.37
CA ARG A 97 -11.99 -4.40 -8.42
C ARG A 97 -11.17 -5.47 -9.13
N VAL A 98 -9.89 -5.22 -9.39
CA VAL A 98 -8.97 -6.22 -9.95
C VAL A 98 -8.77 -7.38 -8.98
N THR A 99 -8.69 -7.10 -7.68
CA THR A 99 -8.56 -8.12 -6.63
C THR A 99 -9.80 -9.00 -6.54
N ASP A 100 -11.01 -8.42 -6.59
CA ASP A 100 -12.27 -9.16 -6.69
C ASP A 100 -12.29 -10.11 -7.90
N ILE A 101 -11.86 -9.62 -9.07
CA ILE A 101 -11.81 -10.43 -10.29
C ILE A 101 -10.77 -11.56 -10.15
N LYS A 102 -9.59 -11.28 -9.59
CA LYS A 102 -8.57 -12.30 -9.30
C LYS A 102 -9.09 -13.35 -8.34
N LEU A 103 -9.81 -12.97 -7.30
CA LEU A 103 -10.43 -13.88 -6.33
C LEU A 103 -11.46 -14.79 -7.00
N LEU A 104 -12.38 -14.22 -7.79
CA LEU A 104 -13.37 -15.01 -8.54
C LEU A 104 -12.70 -16.02 -9.47
N LYS A 105 -11.62 -15.62 -10.16
CA LYS A 105 -10.84 -16.52 -11.02
C LYS A 105 -10.16 -17.65 -10.22
N ARG A 106 -9.62 -17.35 -9.03
CA ARG A 106 -8.98 -18.33 -8.13
C ARG A 106 -9.99 -19.33 -7.55
N GLN A 107 -11.18 -18.88 -7.15
CA GLN A 107 -12.27 -19.76 -6.71
C GLN A 107 -12.68 -20.76 -7.79
N MET A 108 -12.41 -20.47 -9.06
CA MET A 108 -12.66 -21.36 -10.20
C MET A 108 -11.43 -22.17 -10.62
N ALA A 109 -10.39 -22.22 -9.78
CA ALA A 109 -9.11 -22.86 -10.07
C ALA A 109 -8.50 -22.38 -11.41
N GLY A 110 -8.69 -21.10 -11.75
CA GLY A 110 -8.19 -20.52 -13.00
C GLY A 110 -8.96 -20.89 -14.27
N ARG A 111 -9.95 -21.79 -14.20
CA ARG A 111 -10.67 -22.36 -15.36
C ARG A 111 -11.72 -21.44 -15.99
N ALA A 112 -11.81 -20.20 -15.52
CA ALA A 112 -12.79 -19.26 -16.03
C ALA A 112 -12.20 -18.39 -17.14
N GLY A 113 -12.66 -18.64 -18.37
CA GLY A 113 -12.47 -17.73 -19.50
C GLY A 113 -13.27 -16.44 -19.33
N LEU A 114 -12.95 -15.43 -20.15
CA LEU A 114 -13.56 -14.10 -20.10
C LEU A 114 -15.12 -14.11 -20.10
N PRO A 115 -15.82 -14.94 -20.90
CA PRO A 115 -17.29 -14.97 -20.89
C PRO A 115 -17.88 -15.39 -19.54
N LEU A 116 -17.27 -16.38 -18.87
CA LEU A 116 -17.72 -16.88 -17.58
C LEU A 116 -17.39 -15.89 -16.45
N LEU A 117 -16.20 -15.29 -16.50
CA LEU A 117 -15.81 -14.23 -15.57
C LEU A 117 -16.77 -13.04 -15.64
N ARG A 118 -17.15 -12.60 -16.85
CA ARG A 118 -18.11 -11.50 -17.04
C ARG A 118 -19.46 -11.81 -16.39
N LYS A 119 -20.02 -13.00 -16.63
CA LYS A 119 -21.29 -13.42 -16.02
C LYS A 119 -21.22 -13.41 -14.49
N ARG A 120 -20.14 -13.93 -13.90
CA ARG A 120 -19.96 -13.94 -12.44
C ARG A 120 -19.76 -12.55 -11.83
N VAL A 121 -19.01 -11.68 -12.50
CA VAL A 121 -18.85 -10.29 -12.05
C VAL A 121 -20.18 -9.54 -12.05
N LEU A 122 -21.00 -9.75 -13.09
CA LEU A 122 -22.36 -9.17 -13.15
C LEU A 122 -23.26 -9.73 -12.05
N LEU A 123 -23.20 -11.04 -11.78
CA LEU A 123 -23.99 -11.67 -10.71
C LEU A 123 -23.62 -11.11 -9.34
N VAL A 124 -22.33 -11.04 -9.01
CA VAL A 124 -21.84 -10.44 -7.75
C VAL A 124 -22.21 -8.96 -7.64
N ALA A 125 -22.16 -8.23 -8.75
CA ALA A 125 -22.57 -6.82 -8.75
C ALA A 125 -24.07 -6.67 -8.49
N ALA A 126 -24.91 -7.50 -9.10
CA ALA A 126 -26.37 -7.49 -8.88
C ALA A 126 -26.72 -7.85 -7.42
N ASP A 127 -26.07 -8.88 -6.88
CA ASP A 127 -26.27 -9.32 -5.49
C ASP A 127 -25.90 -8.22 -4.48
N ARG A 128 -24.76 -7.54 -4.68
CA ARG A 128 -24.34 -6.39 -3.85
C ARG A 128 -25.32 -5.21 -3.92
N GLN A 129 -25.93 -4.95 -5.08
CA GLN A 129 -26.93 -3.89 -5.22
C GLN A 129 -28.22 -4.25 -4.48
N GLN A 130 -28.66 -5.51 -4.56
CA GLN A 130 -29.85 -5.99 -3.84
C GLN A 130 -29.70 -5.86 -2.32
N HIS A 131 -28.56 -6.28 -1.76
CA HIS A 131 -28.27 -6.16 -0.32
C HIS A 131 -28.19 -4.71 0.16
N ARG A 132 -27.73 -3.78 -0.70
CA ARG A 132 -27.66 -2.35 -0.36
C ARG A 132 -29.04 -1.71 -0.31
N VAL A 133 -29.95 -2.06 -1.23
CA VAL A 133 -31.33 -1.56 -1.27
C VAL A 133 -32.15 -2.08 -0.10
N THR A 134 -32.02 -3.37 0.25
CA THR A 134 -32.72 -3.96 1.39
C THR A 134 -32.33 -3.30 2.72
N ASN A 135 -31.06 -2.96 2.91
CA ASN A 135 -30.59 -2.31 4.14
C ASN A 135 -30.97 -0.82 4.27
N GLN A 136 -31.39 -0.16 3.19
CA GLN A 136 -31.89 1.22 3.21
C GLN A 136 -33.39 1.33 3.47
N THR A 137 -34.14 0.22 3.38
CA THR A 137 -35.61 0.21 3.50
C THR A 137 -36.08 -0.24 4.91
N THR A 138 -35.16 -0.42 5.86
CA THR A 138 -35.45 -0.88 7.23
C THR A 138 -35.37 0.23 8.30
N HIS A 139 -35.47 1.50 7.90
CA HIS A 139 -35.63 2.66 8.78
C HIS A 139 -36.84 3.47 8.35
#